data_AF-A0A956MJ61-F1
#
_entry.id   AF-A0A956MJ61-F1
#
_cell.length_a   1.000
_cell.length_b   1.000
_cell.length_c   1.000
_cell.angle_alpha   90.00
_cell.angle_beta   90.00
_cell.angle_gamma   90.00
#
_symmetry.space_group_name_H-M   'P 1'
#
loop_
_entity.id
_entity.type
_entity.pdbx_description
1 polymer ?
#
loop_
_entity_poly.entity_id
_entity_poly.type
_entity_poly.pdbx_seq_one_letter_code
_entity_poly.pdbx_strand_id
1 'polypeptide(L)' 'VPGRDVGSIQISERFTLVEVAEGVADDVLRALRGTRIKGKKVTVRLDQGR' A
#
# COMPACT_ATOMS: atom_id res chain seq x y z
N VAL A 1 -9.46 -4.60 -5.61
CA VAL A 1 -8.50 -3.81 -6.43
C VAL A 1 -7.91 -4.75 -7.48
N PRO A 2 -8.23 -4.55 -8.76
CA PRO A 2 -7.63 -5.32 -9.85
C PRO A 2 -6.14 -4.97 -10.02
N GLY A 3 -5.34 -5.90 -10.55
CA GLY A 3 -3.89 -5.71 -10.66
C GLY A 3 -3.45 -4.52 -11.52
N ARG A 4 -4.27 -4.10 -12.50
CA ARG A 4 -4.01 -2.90 -13.31
C ARG A 4 -4.03 -1.58 -12.53
N ASP A 5 -4.68 -1.57 -11.36
CA ASP A 5 -4.76 -0.38 -10.51
C ASP A 5 -3.57 -0.31 -9.56
N VAL A 6 -2.66 -1.28 -9.63
CA VAL A 6 -1.39 -1.32 -8.88
C VAL A 6 -0.26 -1.01 -9.86
N GLY A 7 0.45 0.07 -9.59
CA GLY A 7 1.57 0.57 -10.39
C GLY A 7 2.91 0.03 -9.91
N SER A 8 3.92 0.91 -9.85
CA SER A 8 5.26 0.49 -9.44
C SER A 8 5.29 0.03 -7.97
N ILE A 9 6.10 -0.99 -7.72
CA ILE A 9 6.36 -1.51 -6.38
C ILE A 9 7.86 -1.36 -6.13
N GLN A 10 8.21 -0.54 -5.15
CA GLN A 10 9.59 -0.28 -4.76
C GLN A 10 9.84 -0.85 -3.37
N ILE A 11 10.79 -1.77 -3.27
CA ILE A 11 11.15 -2.43 -2.00
C ILE A 11 12.39 -1.74 -1.45
N SER A 12 12.22 -1.04 -0.33
CA SER A 12 13.33 -0.48 0.46
C SER A 12 13.62 -1.38 1.66
N GLU A 13 14.73 -1.14 2.36
CA GLU A 13 15.12 -1.97 3.51
C GLU A 13 14.08 -2.00 4.64
N ARG A 14 13.32 -0.90 4.82
CA ARG A 14 12.40 -0.72 5.96
C ARG A 14 10.93 -0.58 5.57
N PHE A 15 10.65 -0.31 4.31
CA PHE A 15 9.29 -0.09 3.81
C PHE A 15 9.20 -0.45 2.33
N THR A 16 7.97 -0.50 1.83
CA THR A 16 7.69 -0.68 0.42
C THR A 16 6.76 0.45 -0.02
N LEU A 17 7.08 1.08 -1.14
CA LEU A 17 6.17 2.00 -1.81
C LEU A 17 5.42 1.24 -2.89
N VAL A 18 4.12 1.49 -2.96
CA VAL A 18 3.24 0.89 -3.95
C VAL A 18 2.41 2.03 -4.52
N GLU A 19 2.58 2.28 -5.81
CA GLU A 19 1.70 3.20 -6.52
C GLU A 19 0.36 2.51 -6.76
N VAL A 20 -0.72 3.26 -6.57
CA VAL A 20 -2.08 2.80 -6.86
C VAL A 20 -2.85 3.91 -7.56
N ALA A 21 -3.85 3.54 -8.36
CA ALA A 21 -4.72 4.53 -8.96
C ALA A 21 -5.41 5.40 -7.88
N GLU A 22 -5.51 6.71 -8.12
CA GLU A 22 -6.02 7.68 -7.14
C GLU A 22 -7.41 7.29 -6.61
N GLY A 23 -8.30 6.84 -7.50
CA GLY A 23 -9.66 6.44 -7.13
C GLY A 23 -9.76 5.23 -6.21
N VAL A 24 -8.68 4.46 -6.02
CA VAL A 24 -8.66 3.28 -5.12
C VAL A 24 -7.76 3.48 -3.89
N ALA A 25 -7.09 4.64 -3.76
CA ALA A 25 -6.11 4.88 -2.70
C ALA A 25 -6.71 4.74 -1.29
N ASP A 26 -7.87 5.37 -1.06
CA ASP A 26 -8.57 5.29 0.23
C ASP A 26 -9.08 3.88 0.54
N ASP A 27 -9.55 3.15 -0.47
CA ASP A 27 -10.01 1.76 -0.31
C ASP A 27 -8.87 0.83 0.08
N VAL A 28 -7.72 0.96 -0.59
CA VAL A 28 -6.49 0.23 -0.26
C VAL A 28 -6.05 0.54 1.17
N LEU A 29 -6.01 1.82 1.53
CA LEU A 29 -5.60 2.25 2.87
C LEU A 29 -6.52 1.69 3.95
N ARG A 30 -7.84 1.75 3.75
CA ARG A 30 -8.84 1.20 4.67
C ARG A 30 -8.71 -0.32 4.80
N ALA A 31 -8.61 -1.02 3.67
CA ALA A 31 -8.47 -2.47 3.65
C ALA A 31 -7.21 -2.93 4.38
N LEU A 32 -6.08 -2.23 4.22
CA LEU A 32 -4.80 -2.64 4.80
C LEU A 32 -4.63 -2.31 6.29
N ARG A 33 -5.31 -1.26 6.83
CA ARG A 33 -5.16 -0.76 8.22
C ARG A 33 -5.38 -1.81 9.33
N GLY A 34 -6.05 -2.93 9.05
CA GLY A 34 -6.28 -4.03 9.99
C GLY A 34 -5.64 -5.36 9.59
N THR A 35 -4.91 -5.40 8.47
CA THR A 35 -4.44 -6.66 7.89
C THR A 35 -3.12 -7.12 8.51
N ARG A 36 -2.86 -8.42 8.33
CA ARG A 36 -1.57 -9.03 8.66
C ARG A 36 -0.95 -9.57 7.39
N ILE A 37 0.32 -9.29 7.18
CA ILE A 37 1.12 -9.88 6.10
C ILE A 37 2.12 -10.83 6.75
N LYS A 38 2.06 -12.12 6.36
CA LYS A 38 2.88 -13.18 6.96
C LYS A 38 2.80 -13.19 8.50
N GLY A 39 1.58 -13.05 9.04
CA GLY A 39 1.30 -13.03 10.48
C GLY A 39 1.64 -11.73 11.22
N LYS A 40 2.36 -10.80 10.57
CA LYS A 40 2.77 -9.52 11.16
C LYS A 40 1.76 -8.44 10.83
N LYS A 41 1.36 -7.65 11.84
CA LYS A 41 0.53 -6.46 11.63
C LYS A 41 1.32 -5.45 10.81
N VAL A 42 0.73 -4.94 9.75
CA VAL A 42 1.37 -3.94 8.89
C VAL A 42 0.85 -2.55 9.21
N THR A 43 1.74 -1.57 9.15
CA THR A 43 1.39 -0.15 9.23
C THR A 43 1.37 0.39 7.81
N VAL A 44 0.24 0.93 7.39
CA VAL A 44 0.03 1.51 6.07
C VAL A 44 -0.27 3.00 6.20
N ARG A 45 0.30 3.81 5.30
CA ARG A 45 0.10 5.25 5.21
C ARG A 45 0.27 5.70 3.77
N LEU A 46 -0.33 6.83 3.42
CA LEU A 46 -0.03 7.50 2.16
C LEU A 46 1.41 7.98 2.17
N ASP A 47 2.07 7.89 1.02
CA ASP A 47 3.36 8.51 0.83
C ASP A 47 3.22 10.03 0.89
N GLN A 48 4.22 10.71 1.43
CA GLN A 48 4.20 12.16 1.61
C GLN A 48 5.03 12.90 0.57
N GLY A 49 5.53 12.21 -0.48
CA GLY A 49 6.19 12.82 -1.64
C GLY A 49 7.30 13.80 -1.24
N ARG A 50 8.42 13.28 -0.74
CA ARG A 50 9.60 14.12 -0.44
C ARG A 50 10.62 14.06 -1.56
#